data_AF-A0A820M5P1-F1
#
_entry.id   AF-A0A820M5P1-F1
#
_cell.length_a   1.000
_cell.length_b   1.000
_cell.length_c   1.000
_cell.angle_alpha   90.00
_cell.angle_beta   90.00
_cell.angle_gamma   90.00
#
_symmetry.space_group_name_H-M   'P 1'
#
loop_
_entity.id
_entity.type
_entity.pdbx_description
1 polymer ?
#
loop_
_entity_poly.entity_id
_entity_poly.type
_entity_poly.pdbx_seq_one_letter_code
_entity_poly.pdbx_strand_id
1 'polypeptide(L)'
;MHAISVFHDRHRVGKSLKRAATDFFIEYETPKLVVIHNVKYGILFRITQIIILIYSVIYLLIYEKGYQKQETAAISSVTLKVKGIGYVHAPENQTMTIDGADYIIPPSENNAIFIMTNFIQTDQKRSTCAESKKLKEAK
;
A
#
# COMPACT_ATOMS: atom_id res chain seq x y z
N MET A 1 8.86 -21.17 -31.41
CA MET A 1 10.22 -21.63 -31.74
C MET A 1 10.19 -22.29 -33.11
N HIS A 2 10.59 -21.56 -34.16
CA HIS A 2 11.25 -22.12 -35.34
C HIS A 2 11.68 -20.92 -36.18
N ALA A 3 12.97 -20.58 -36.04
CA ALA A 3 13.67 -19.66 -36.91
C ALA A 3 13.71 -20.28 -38.32
N ILE A 4 13.18 -19.59 -39.32
CA ILE A 4 13.36 -19.95 -40.72
C ILE A 4 13.63 -18.68 -41.53
N SER A 5 14.92 -18.55 -41.84
CA SER A 5 15.53 -17.99 -43.06
C SER A 5 15.38 -16.51 -43.39
N VAL A 6 16.39 -15.73 -43.00
CA VAL A 6 16.96 -14.70 -43.88
C VAL A 6 18.46 -14.95 -43.95
N PHE A 7 18.86 -15.93 -44.77
CA PHE A 7 20.23 -16.09 -45.21
C PHE A 7 20.20 -16.36 -46.72
N HIS A 8 19.99 -15.28 -47.48
CA HIS A 8 20.27 -15.27 -48.91
C HIS A 8 21.08 -14.01 -49.22
N ASP A 9 22.28 -13.96 -48.65
CA ASP A 9 23.31 -13.04 -49.11
C ASP A 9 24.08 -13.72 -50.24
N ARG A 10 23.87 -13.27 -51.48
CA ARG A 10 24.79 -13.52 -52.59
C ARG A 10 24.95 -12.28 -53.47
N HIS A 11 26.14 -11.69 -53.27
CA HIS A 11 27.02 -11.05 -54.25
C HIS A 11 26.82 -9.57 -54.66
N ARG A 12 27.73 -8.76 -54.07
CA ARG A 12 28.83 -8.01 -54.73
C ARG A 12 28.47 -6.65 -55.38
N VAL A 13 29.21 -5.60 -54.98
CA VAL A 13 30.05 -4.72 -55.84
C VAL A 13 30.38 -3.42 -55.07
N GLY A 14 31.66 -3.05 -55.05
CA GLY A 14 32.26 -2.06 -54.15
C GLY A 14 31.64 -0.65 -54.17
N LYS A 15 31.38 -0.11 -52.98
CA LYS A 15 31.02 1.30 -52.74
C LYS A 15 32.07 1.96 -51.84
N SER A 16 32.44 3.20 -52.17
CA SER A 16 33.37 4.05 -51.41
C SER A 16 32.99 4.11 -49.92
N LEU A 17 33.98 4.02 -49.02
CA LEU A 17 33.85 3.95 -47.55
C LEU A 17 32.91 5.03 -46.97
N LYS A 18 32.86 6.22 -47.59
CA LYS A 18 31.96 7.31 -47.19
C LYS A 18 30.47 6.98 -47.43
N ARG A 19 30.16 6.23 -48.49
CA ARG A 19 28.79 5.77 -48.79
C ARG A 19 28.39 4.59 -47.90
N ALA A 20 29.34 3.71 -47.58
CA ALA A 20 29.10 2.61 -46.63
C ALA A 20 28.77 3.13 -45.22
N ALA A 21 29.46 4.19 -44.77
CA ALA A 21 29.18 4.83 -43.49
C ALA A 21 27.79 5.52 -43.47
N THR A 22 27.40 6.21 -44.54
CA THR A 22 26.07 6.86 -44.60
C THR A 22 24.93 5.87 -44.69
N ASP A 23 25.12 4.77 -45.44
CA ASP A 23 24.11 3.71 -45.54
C ASP A 23 23.89 3.10 -44.14
N PHE A 24 24.95 2.75 -43.39
CA PHE A 24 24.82 2.11 -42.07
C PHE A 24 24.10 2.93 -40.97
N PHE A 25 24.25 4.26 -40.96
CA PHE A 25 23.59 5.11 -39.95
C PHE A 25 22.17 5.54 -40.33
N ILE A 26 21.78 5.43 -41.60
CA ILE A 26 20.49 5.89 -42.13
C ILE A 26 19.61 4.71 -42.56
N GLU A 27 20.15 3.49 -42.59
CA GLU A 27 19.39 2.28 -42.89
C GLU A 27 18.39 1.96 -41.75
N TYR A 28 17.12 2.24 -41.98
CA TYR A 28 16.03 1.73 -41.16
C TYR A 28 15.57 0.38 -41.74
N GLU A 29 16.17 -0.71 -41.26
CA GLU A 29 15.72 -2.05 -41.64
C GLU A 29 14.33 -2.33 -41.06
N THR A 30 13.30 -2.18 -41.89
CA THR A 30 11.95 -2.62 -41.53
C THR A 30 11.87 -4.13 -41.75
N PRO A 31 11.46 -4.93 -40.76
CA PRO A 31 11.30 -6.37 -40.94
C PRO A 31 10.31 -6.63 -42.06
N LYS A 32 10.72 -7.43 -43.06
CA LYS A 32 9.85 -7.81 -44.16
C LYS A 32 8.74 -8.72 -43.64
N LEU A 33 7.54 -8.17 -43.51
CA LEU A 33 6.35 -8.87 -43.00
C LEU A 33 5.75 -9.75 -44.10
N VAL A 34 5.50 -11.02 -43.78
CA VAL A 34 4.77 -11.95 -44.68
C VAL A 34 3.30 -11.95 -44.27
N VAL A 35 2.43 -11.47 -45.15
CA VAL A 35 0.98 -11.42 -44.91
C VAL A 35 0.34 -12.74 -45.34
N ILE A 36 -0.15 -13.50 -44.37
CA ILE A 36 -0.86 -14.77 -44.63
C ILE A 36 -2.35 -14.46 -44.82
N HIS A 37 -2.85 -14.62 -46.04
CA HIS A 37 -4.28 -14.42 -46.37
C HIS A 37 -5.10 -15.64 -45.96
N ASN A 38 -5.54 -15.67 -44.69
CA ASN A 38 -6.38 -16.75 -44.20
C ASN A 38 -7.31 -16.27 -43.08
N VAL A 39 -8.62 -16.39 -43.31
CA VAL A 39 -9.67 -15.81 -42.44
C VAL A 39 -9.62 -16.39 -41.03
N LYS A 40 -9.34 -17.69 -40.88
CA LYS A 40 -9.30 -18.37 -39.57
C LYS A 40 -8.24 -17.75 -38.64
N TYR A 41 -7.03 -17.56 -39.15
CA TYR A 41 -5.92 -16.97 -38.38
C TYR A 41 -6.13 -15.46 -38.16
N GLY A 42 -6.77 -14.77 -39.10
CA GLY A 42 -7.15 -13.37 -38.93
C GLY A 42 -8.15 -13.16 -37.79
N ILE A 43 -9.19 -14.00 -37.71
CA ILE A 43 -10.18 -13.93 -36.62
C ILE A 43 -9.52 -14.24 -35.27
N LEU A 44 -8.68 -15.28 -35.20
CA LEU A 44 -7.96 -15.62 -33.98
C LEU A 44 -7.15 -14.42 -33.46
N PHE A 45 -6.38 -13.77 -34.34
CA PHE A 45 -5.59 -12.61 -33.99
C PHE A 45 -6.45 -11.44 -33.49
N ARG A 46 -7.60 -11.17 -34.14
CA ARG A 46 -8.53 -10.12 -33.70
C ARG A 46 -9.16 -10.42 -32.34
N ILE A 47 -9.54 -11.67 -32.08
CA ILE A 47 -10.08 -12.08 -30.77
C ILE A 47 -9.01 -11.91 -29.68
N THR A 48 -7.79 -12.36 -29.92
CA THR A 48 -6.69 -12.19 -28.96
C THR A 48 -6.43 -10.72 -28.66
N GLN A 49 -6.44 -9.85 -29.67
CA GLN A 49 -6.31 -8.40 -29.47
C GLN A 49 -7.44 -7.83 -28.58
N ILE A 50 -8.69 -8.24 -28.82
CA ILE A 50 -9.84 -7.80 -28.02
C ILE A 50 -9.73 -8.28 -26.58
N ILE A 51 -9.35 -9.54 -26.35
CA ILE A 51 -9.17 -10.11 -25.00
C ILE A 51 -8.12 -9.31 -24.22
N ILE A 52 -6.97 -9.04 -24.84
CA ILE A 52 -5.91 -8.26 -24.20
C ILE A 52 -6.40 -6.85 -23.86
N LEU A 53 -7.09 -6.18 -24.80
CA LEU A 53 -7.63 -4.84 -24.58
C LEU A 53 -8.63 -4.83 -23.42
N ILE A 54 -9.61 -5.73 -23.42
CA ILE A 54 -10.63 -5.83 -22.37
C ILE A 54 -9.98 -6.10 -21.02
N TYR A 55 -9.05 -7.05 -20.94
CA TYR A 55 -8.34 -7.36 -19.70
C TYR A 55 -7.59 -6.13 -19.17
N SER A 56 -6.83 -5.44 -20.03
CA SER A 56 -6.11 -4.23 -19.65
C SER A 56 -7.04 -3.12 -19.16
N VAL A 57 -8.18 -2.89 -19.81
CA VAL A 57 -9.14 -1.85 -19.39
C VAL A 57 -9.80 -2.21 -18.05
N ILE A 58 -10.33 -3.43 -17.93
CA ILE A 58 -11.03 -3.85 -16.71
C ILE A 58 -10.05 -3.89 -15.52
N TYR A 59 -8.89 -4.49 -15.71
CA TYR A 59 -7.93 -4.65 -14.61
C TYR A 59 -7.21 -3.34 -14.29
N LEU A 60 -6.53 -2.73 -15.26
CA LEU A 60 -5.67 -1.56 -14.98
C LEU A 60 -6.47 -0.29 -14.74
N LEU A 61 -7.56 -0.07 -15.50
CA LEU A 61 -8.32 1.18 -15.38
C LEU A 61 -9.42 1.10 -14.34
N ILE A 62 -10.18 0.01 -14.27
CA ILE A 62 -11.32 -0.06 -13.33
C ILE A 62 -10.87 -0.55 -11.95
N TYR A 63 -10.17 -1.68 -11.88
CA TYR A 63 -9.80 -2.30 -10.61
C TYR A 63 -8.70 -1.51 -9.89
N GLU A 64 -7.58 -1.26 -10.57
CA GLU A 64 -6.43 -0.51 -10.01
C GLU A 64 -6.65 1.01 -10.01
N LYS A 65 -7.70 1.50 -10.69
CA LYS A 65 -7.94 2.94 -10.90
C LYS A 65 -6.69 3.67 -11.39
N GLY A 66 -5.92 3.06 -12.30
CA GLY A 66 -4.64 3.59 -12.78
C GLY A 66 -4.73 4.95 -13.49
N TYR A 67 -5.95 5.43 -13.78
CA TYR A 67 -6.20 6.78 -14.27
C TYR A 67 -6.13 7.87 -13.18
N GLN A 68 -6.19 7.49 -11.90
CA GLN A 68 -6.12 8.40 -10.76
C GLN A 68 -4.73 8.37 -10.13
N LYS A 69 -4.20 9.54 -9.77
CA LYS A 69 -3.04 9.61 -8.87
C LYS A 69 -3.53 9.29 -7.45
N GLN A 70 -3.14 8.13 -6.92
CA GLN A 70 -3.46 7.78 -5.54
C GLN A 70 -2.46 8.47 -4.61
N GLU A 71 -2.93 9.43 -3.82
CA GLU A 71 -2.13 10.03 -2.75
C GLU A 71 -2.12 9.09 -1.54
N THR A 72 -0.99 8.40 -1.34
CA THR A 72 -0.78 7.45 -0.24
C THR A 72 -0.44 8.14 1.08
N ALA A 73 -0.04 9.42 1.03
CA ALA A 73 0.39 10.21 2.18
C ALA A 73 -0.73 11.12 2.70
N ALA A 74 -1.86 10.53 3.11
CA ALA A 74 -2.88 11.28 3.82
C ALA A 74 -2.35 11.64 5.22
N ILE A 75 -2.06 12.92 5.44
CA ILE A 75 -1.70 13.44 6.77
C ILE A 75 -3.00 13.60 7.55
N SER A 76 -3.31 12.64 8.41
CA SER A 76 -4.45 12.72 9.34
C SER A 76 -3.97 13.12 10.74
N SER A 77 -4.67 14.07 11.34
CA SER A 77 -4.50 14.47 12.74
C SER A 77 -5.85 14.38 13.44
N VAL A 78 -5.89 13.69 14.57
CA VAL A 78 -7.10 13.52 15.38
C VAL A 78 -6.86 14.13 16.74
N THR A 79 -7.63 15.16 17.08
CA THR A 79 -7.59 15.80 18.41
C THR A 79 -8.85 15.45 19.17
N LEU A 80 -8.68 14.81 20.33
CA LEU A 80 -9.78 14.31 21.14
C LEU A 80 -9.89 15.12 22.43
N LYS A 81 -11.11 15.56 22.77
CA LYS A 81 -11.40 16.31 23.99
C LYS A 81 -12.61 15.68 24.68
N VAL A 82 -12.36 15.03 25.81
CA VAL A 82 -13.42 14.41 26.61
C VAL A 82 -14.01 15.43 27.58
N LYS A 83 -15.32 15.36 27.80
CA LYS A 83 -16.05 16.18 28.78
C LYS A 83 -16.94 15.26 29.60
N GLY A 84 -16.93 15.44 30.91
CA GLY A 84 -17.77 14.69 31.83
C GLY A 84 -17.28 14.81 33.26
N ILE A 85 -18.21 14.71 34.20
CA ILE A 85 -17.93 14.61 35.64
C ILE A 85 -18.43 13.25 36.12
N GLY A 86 -17.64 12.59 36.94
CA GLY A 86 -17.98 11.32 37.59
C GLY A 86 -18.13 11.49 39.09
N TYR A 87 -18.88 10.59 39.71
CA TYR A 87 -18.99 10.49 41.17
C TYR A 87 -18.59 9.09 41.60
N VAL A 88 -17.67 8.99 42.55
CA VAL A 88 -17.26 7.70 43.13
C VAL A 88 -17.46 7.69 44.64
N HIS A 89 -17.75 6.51 45.18
CA HIS A 89 -17.87 6.30 46.61
C HIS A 89 -16.50 5.92 47.18
N ALA A 90 -15.91 6.81 47.98
CA ALA A 90 -14.67 6.56 48.70
C ALA A 90 -14.93 5.71 49.96
N PRO A 91 -13.91 4.99 50.49
CA PRO A 91 -14.04 4.05 51.61
C PRO A 91 -14.55 4.64 52.95
N GLU A 92 -14.79 5.95 53.05
CA GLU A 92 -15.34 6.61 54.24
C GLU A 92 -16.75 7.22 54.02
N ASN A 93 -17.57 6.64 53.13
CA ASN A 93 -18.88 7.20 52.72
C ASN A 93 -18.81 8.62 52.12
N GLN A 94 -17.62 9.10 51.77
CA GLN A 94 -17.43 10.37 51.09
C GLN A 94 -17.66 10.17 49.59
N THR A 95 -18.50 11.02 48.98
CA THR A 95 -18.60 11.10 47.52
C THR A 95 -17.45 11.95 47.01
N MET A 96 -16.54 11.36 46.23
CA MET A 96 -15.50 12.10 45.52
C MET A 96 -15.98 12.39 44.11
N THR A 97 -15.94 13.67 43.72
CA THR A 97 -16.17 14.08 42.34
C THR A 97 -14.87 13.94 41.57
N ILE A 98 -14.94 13.27 40.43
CA ILE A 98 -13.80 13.07 39.51
C ILE A 98 -14.08 13.86 38.25
N ASP A 99 -13.12 14.66 37.80
CA ASP A 99 -13.25 15.44 36.58
C ASP A 99 -12.39 14.88 35.43
N GLY A 100 -12.45 15.53 34.27
CA GLY A 100 -11.67 15.13 33.10
C GLY A 100 -10.15 15.24 33.27
N ALA A 101 -9.64 15.96 34.26
CA ALA A 101 -8.22 15.99 34.57
C ALA A 101 -7.79 14.77 35.38
N ASP A 102 -8.70 14.17 36.14
CA ASP A 102 -8.41 13.03 37.01
C ASP A 102 -8.45 11.67 36.27
N TYR A 103 -9.43 11.45 35.38
CA TYR A 103 -9.57 10.15 34.69
C TYR A 103 -8.86 10.05 33.32
N ILE A 104 -8.21 11.12 32.84
CA ILE A 104 -7.51 11.15 31.54
C ILE A 104 -6.00 11.31 31.77
N ILE A 105 -5.25 10.25 31.53
CA ILE A 105 -3.80 10.22 31.78
C ILE A 105 -3.09 9.59 30.56
N PRO A 106 -2.22 10.31 29.84
CA PRO A 106 -1.95 11.75 29.92
C PRO A 106 -3.10 12.60 29.33
N PRO A 107 -3.22 13.89 29.68
CA PRO A 107 -4.31 14.75 29.19
C PRO A 107 -4.24 15.03 27.68
N SER A 108 -3.13 14.70 27.02
CA SER A 108 -2.96 14.84 25.58
C SER A 108 -2.04 13.74 25.04
N GLU A 109 -2.59 12.87 24.19
CA GLU A 109 -1.87 11.83 23.47
C GLU A 109 -2.27 11.86 21.99
N ASN A 110 -1.33 11.61 21.09
CA ASN A 110 -1.62 11.54 19.67
C ASN A 110 -2.27 10.20 19.32
N ASN A 111 -3.44 10.24 18.68
CA ASN A 111 -4.18 9.07 18.17
C ASN A 111 -4.62 8.04 19.23
N ALA A 112 -4.58 8.37 20.53
CA ALA A 112 -5.07 7.49 21.61
C ALA A 112 -5.72 8.32 22.74
N ILE A 113 -6.59 7.67 23.51
CA ILE A 113 -7.13 8.22 24.77
C ILE A 113 -7.17 7.08 25.79
N PHE A 114 -6.73 7.38 27.00
CA PHE A 114 -6.96 6.53 28.17
C PHE A 114 -8.08 7.15 29.03
N ILE A 115 -9.08 6.34 29.39
CA ILE A 115 -10.18 6.75 30.29
C ILE A 115 -10.21 5.78 31.47
N MET A 116 -9.96 6.31 32.66
CA MET A 116 -10.04 5.56 33.91
C MET A 116 -11.51 5.32 34.30
N THR A 117 -11.92 4.06 34.36
CA THR A 117 -13.28 3.66 34.77
C THR A 117 -13.33 3.01 36.15
N ASN A 118 -12.19 2.51 36.64
CA ASN A 118 -12.04 1.92 37.96
C ASN A 118 -10.62 2.18 38.48
N PHE A 119 -10.48 2.44 39.78
CA PHE A 119 -9.19 2.60 40.44
C PHE A 119 -9.23 2.01 41.85
N ILE A 120 -8.07 1.53 42.30
CA ILE A 120 -7.86 1.07 43.67
C ILE A 120 -6.74 1.94 44.24
N GLN A 121 -7.08 2.77 45.22
CA GLN A 121 -6.11 3.60 45.93
C GLN A 121 -5.55 2.84 47.13
N THR A 122 -4.23 2.88 47.30
CA THR A 122 -3.55 2.28 48.47
C THR A 122 -2.54 3.27 49.04
N ASP A 123 -2.59 3.50 50.35
CA ASP A 123 -1.64 4.37 51.03
C ASP A 123 -0.33 3.63 51.31
N GLN A 124 0.67 3.88 50.46
CA GLN A 124 1.98 3.22 50.54
C GLN A 124 2.96 4.02 51.42
N LYS A 125 3.75 3.33 52.23
CA LYS A 125 4.86 3.90 53.00
C LYS A 125 6.11 3.06 52.78
N ARG A 126 7.29 3.71 52.73
CA ARG A 126 8.56 3.01 52.54
C ARG A 126 8.94 2.25 53.80
N SER A 127 8.78 0.93 53.78
CA SER A 127 9.20 0.02 54.84
C SER A 127 9.51 -1.35 54.26
N THR A 128 10.10 -2.22 55.08
CA THR A 128 10.20 -3.65 54.75
C THR A 128 8.89 -4.33 55.13
N CYS A 129 8.12 -4.79 54.15
CA CYS A 129 6.83 -5.46 54.35
C CYS A 129 6.76 -6.77 53.54
N ALA A 130 5.97 -7.72 54.03
CA ALA A 130 5.70 -8.97 53.32
C ALA A 130 4.63 -8.76 52.24
N GLU A 131 4.76 -9.46 51.12
CA GLU A 131 3.77 -9.42 50.04
C GLU A 131 2.40 -9.97 50.51
N SER A 132 1.31 -9.39 50.00
CA SER A 132 -0.04 -9.87 50.33
C SER A 132 -0.27 -11.28 49.77
N LYS A 133 -0.95 -12.15 50.54
CA LYS A 133 -1.21 -13.54 50.14
C LYS A 133 -1.95 -13.66 48.80
N LYS A 134 -2.85 -12.71 48.52
CA LYS A 134 -3.67 -12.68 47.29
C LYS A 134 -2.84 -12.49 46.00
N LEU A 135 -1.65 -11.90 46.09
CA LEU A 135 -0.78 -11.69 44.92
C LEU A 135 0.00 -12.96 44.55
N LYS A 136 0.32 -13.83 45.52
CA LYS A 136 1.02 -15.10 45.27
C LYS A 136 0.18 -16.14 44.52
N GLU A 137 -1.14 -16.04 44.63
CA GLU A 137 -2.10 -16.93 43.97
C GLU A 137 -2.40 -16.51 42.52
N ALA A 138 -2.03 -15.28 42.12
CA ALA A 138 -2.33 -14.70 40.82
C ALA A 138 -1.17 -14.80 39.80
N LYS A 139 -0.08 -15.48 40.16
CA LYS A 139 1.10 -15.70 39.33
C LYS A 139 1.25 -17.18 39.00
#